data_AF-A0A973UMD1-F1
#
_entry.id   AF-A0A973UMD1-F1
#
_cell.length_a   1.000
_cell.length_b   1.000
_cell.length_c   1.000
_cell.angle_alpha   90.00
_cell.angle_beta   90.00
_cell.angle_gamma   90.00
#
_symmetry.space_group_name_H-M   'P 1'
#
loop_
_entity.id
_entity.type
_entity.pdbx_description
1 polymer ?
#
loop_
_entity_poly.entity_id
_entity_poly.type
_entity_poly.pdbx_seq_one_letter_code
_entity_poly.pdbx_strand_id
1 'polypeptide(L)'
;MHSVLRSYWNGILGRFNRFPVWLPGNRMSLGDVGVLAPDDWYKATDLARLGVTAEHDAPGAASDYDHSDGATLSFVTSASVGEVAHEGWLPSGHVGLRLEFRRGGSFLLKAKAVQVSRLADLAGVEAQVLDLYRRGEWRREWVLVTEVAVGGPVIVVIAKESGAHAVVNLGADAVAGEFDLGRVRGSLDIGSESGLGARFTTREKSAVLWRGMYVSDGLIGSARLKQRGETEPAARWGLRPPHEPDLDLYLTEPTDLSEILTAPGEPTAD
;
A
#
# COMPACT_ATOMS: atom_id res chain seq x y z
N MET A 1 -22.07 1.19 -0.10
CA MET A 1 -20.95 1.78 -0.85
C MET A 1 -19.77 0.83 -0.74
N HIS A 2 -19.04 0.56 -1.82
CA HIS A 2 -17.79 -0.19 -1.69
C HIS A 2 -16.72 0.80 -1.23
N SER A 3 -16.10 0.54 -0.07
CA SER A 3 -15.00 1.35 0.44
C SER A 3 -13.90 1.50 -0.63
N VAL A 4 -13.43 2.73 -0.84
CA VAL A 4 -12.35 3.08 -1.78
C VAL A 4 -11.09 2.26 -1.49
N LEU A 5 -10.81 2.06 -0.20
CA LEU A 5 -9.72 1.24 0.30
C LEU A 5 -9.86 -0.22 -0.13
N ARG A 6 -11.07 -0.79 -0.05
CA ARG A 6 -11.34 -2.18 -0.48
C ARG A 6 -11.02 -2.38 -1.96
N SER A 7 -11.39 -1.42 -2.81
CA SER A 7 -11.10 -1.49 -4.24
C SER A 7 -9.60 -1.47 -4.53
N TYR A 8 -8.86 -0.59 -3.85
CA TYR A 8 -7.40 -0.53 -3.94
C TYR A 8 -6.74 -1.81 -3.43
N TRP A 9 -7.11 -2.29 -2.25
CA TRP A 9 -6.61 -3.54 -1.69
C TRP A 9 -6.86 -4.73 -2.60
N ASN A 10 -8.08 -4.89 -3.11
CA ASN A 10 -8.42 -6.01 -3.99
C ASN A 10 -7.65 -5.93 -5.32
N GLY A 11 -7.51 -4.74 -5.91
CA GLY A 11 -6.72 -4.55 -7.12
C GLY A 11 -5.24 -4.88 -6.92
N ILE A 12 -4.64 -4.38 -5.83
CA ILE A 12 -3.24 -4.65 -5.48
C ILE A 12 -3.02 -6.12 -5.12
N LEU A 13 -3.88 -6.71 -4.31
CA LEU A 13 -3.78 -8.11 -3.90
C LEU A 13 -3.92 -9.04 -5.12
N GLY A 14 -4.89 -8.79 -6.00
CA GLY A 14 -5.06 -9.57 -7.22
C GLY A 14 -3.86 -9.47 -8.19
N ARG A 15 -3.19 -8.31 -8.24
CA ARG A 15 -2.03 -8.11 -9.14
C ARG A 15 -0.71 -8.59 -8.55
N PHE A 16 -0.46 -8.31 -7.27
CA PHE A 16 0.85 -8.48 -6.63
C PHE A 16 0.89 -9.55 -5.55
N ASN A 17 -0.27 -10.14 -5.18
CA ASN A 17 -0.42 -11.09 -4.08
C ASN A 17 0.20 -10.55 -2.76
N ARG A 18 0.01 -9.25 -2.50
CA ARG A 18 0.51 -8.51 -1.34
C ARG A 18 -0.51 -7.44 -0.95
N PHE A 19 -0.46 -7.00 0.29
CA PHE A 19 -1.22 -5.84 0.75
C PHE A 19 -0.41 -4.56 0.50
N PRO A 20 -1.04 -3.44 0.15
CA PRO A 20 -0.35 -2.17 0.22
C PRO A 20 -0.10 -1.79 1.69
N VAL A 21 0.99 -1.07 1.93
CA VAL A 21 1.21 -0.43 3.24
C VAL A 21 0.18 0.68 3.38
N TRP A 22 -0.72 0.56 4.35
CA TRP A 22 -1.76 1.55 4.55
C TRP A 22 -1.21 2.78 5.28
N LEU A 23 -1.55 3.96 4.74
CA LEU A 23 -0.71 5.16 4.73
C LEU A 23 0.72 4.86 4.28
N PRO A 24 0.98 4.86 2.97
CA PRO A 24 2.34 4.81 2.48
C PRO A 24 3.15 5.92 3.20
N GLY A 25 4.34 5.56 3.72
CA GLY A 25 5.10 6.42 4.65
C GLY A 25 5.16 5.86 6.08
N ASN A 26 4.21 5.02 6.49
CA ASN A 26 4.35 4.23 7.70
C ASN A 26 5.54 3.27 7.58
N ARG A 27 6.46 3.34 8.54
CA ARG A 27 7.60 2.42 8.61
C ARG A 27 7.06 1.02 8.88
N MET A 28 7.27 0.12 7.93
CA MET A 28 6.96 -1.30 8.05
C MET A 28 8.21 -2.09 7.73
N SER A 29 8.58 -2.99 8.63
CA SER A 29 9.80 -3.79 8.57
C SER A 29 9.48 -5.27 8.70
N LEU A 30 10.40 -6.10 8.20
CA LEU A 30 10.34 -7.54 8.45
C LEU A 30 10.38 -7.84 9.94
N GLY A 31 9.54 -8.79 10.38
CA GLY A 31 9.45 -9.16 11.77
C GLY A 31 8.62 -8.21 12.64
N ASP A 32 8.09 -7.12 12.09
CA ASP A 32 7.11 -6.30 12.79
C ASP A 32 5.85 -7.14 13.11
N VAL A 33 5.31 -6.95 14.31
CA VAL A 33 4.08 -7.57 14.76
C VAL A 33 3.11 -6.48 15.12
N GLY A 34 1.90 -6.53 14.57
CA GLY A 34 0.92 -5.47 14.75
C GLY A 34 -0.48 -5.96 14.52
N VAL A 35 -1.43 -5.03 14.54
CA VAL A 35 -2.83 -5.32 14.30
C VAL A 35 -3.22 -4.65 12.99
N LEU A 36 -3.81 -5.45 12.11
CA LEU A 36 -4.41 -4.96 10.89
C LEU A 36 -5.87 -4.65 11.18
N ALA A 37 -6.14 -3.36 11.39
CA ALA A 37 -7.48 -2.81 11.53
C ALA A 37 -8.09 -2.57 10.15
N PRO A 38 -9.42 -2.34 10.08
CA PRO A 38 -10.12 -1.96 8.86
C PRO A 38 -9.42 -0.91 8.00
N ASP A 39 -8.99 0.15 8.68
CA ASP A 39 -8.53 1.38 8.05
C ASP A 39 -7.12 1.74 8.52
N ASP A 40 -6.42 0.82 9.18
CA ASP A 40 -5.08 1.09 9.66
C ASP A 40 -4.23 -0.15 9.93
N TRP A 41 -2.92 0.08 9.89
CA TRP A 41 -1.93 -0.82 10.45
C TRP A 41 -1.19 -0.10 11.57
N TYR A 42 -1.21 -0.66 12.78
CA TYR A 42 -0.35 -0.19 13.86
C TYR A 42 0.57 -1.30 14.36
N LYS A 43 1.86 -0.95 14.48
CA LYS A 43 2.88 -1.84 15.06
C LYS A 43 2.64 -1.94 16.57
N ALA A 44 2.47 -3.17 17.06
CA ALA A 44 2.33 -3.47 18.48
C ALA A 44 3.69 -3.85 19.12
N THR A 45 4.46 -4.69 18.43
CA THR A 45 5.77 -5.18 18.86
C THR A 45 6.57 -5.68 17.65
N ASP A 46 7.63 -6.46 17.87
CA ASP A 46 8.37 -7.18 16.83
C ASP A 46 8.85 -8.54 17.36
N LEU A 47 9.25 -9.42 16.45
CA LEU A 47 9.74 -10.77 16.77
C LEU A 47 10.89 -10.74 17.78
N ALA A 48 11.82 -9.81 17.64
CA ALA A 48 12.98 -9.69 18.53
C ALA A 48 12.56 -9.42 19.99
N ARG A 49 11.61 -8.51 20.21
CA ARG A 49 11.04 -8.24 21.55
C ARG A 49 10.26 -9.42 22.13
N LEU A 50 9.72 -10.28 21.28
CA LEU A 50 9.03 -11.51 21.69
C LEU A 50 10.00 -12.70 21.88
N GLY A 51 11.32 -12.48 21.74
CA GLY A 51 12.32 -13.55 21.86
C GLY A 51 12.30 -14.55 20.70
N VAL A 52 11.69 -14.19 19.57
CA VAL A 52 11.67 -15.02 18.36
C VAL A 52 12.88 -14.66 17.50
N THR A 53 13.70 -15.66 17.20
CA THR A 53 14.82 -15.49 16.26
C THR A 53 14.29 -15.68 14.85
N ALA A 54 14.56 -14.71 13.98
CA ALA A 54 14.23 -14.76 12.57
C ALA A 54 15.41 -14.29 11.73
N GLU A 55 15.73 -15.04 10.69
CA GLU A 55 16.71 -14.66 9.68
C GLU A 55 16.00 -14.02 8.50
N HIS A 56 16.74 -13.28 7.67
CA HIS A 56 16.20 -12.65 6.47
C HIS A 56 16.89 -13.21 5.23
N ASP A 57 16.11 -13.47 4.18
CA ASP A 57 16.67 -13.75 2.86
C ASP A 57 17.40 -12.52 2.32
N ALA A 58 18.36 -12.73 1.43
CA ALA A 58 18.93 -11.65 0.64
C ALA A 58 17.80 -10.94 -0.13
N PRO A 59 17.79 -9.59 -0.19
CA PRO A 59 16.79 -8.86 -0.96
C PRO A 59 16.79 -9.33 -2.42
N GLY A 60 15.60 -9.50 -2.99
CA GLY A 60 15.43 -9.83 -4.39
C GLY A 60 15.99 -8.75 -5.32
N ALA A 61 16.12 -9.09 -6.61
CA ALA A 61 16.48 -8.13 -7.65
C ALA A 61 15.47 -6.96 -7.67
N ALA A 62 15.99 -5.76 -7.90
CA ALA A 62 15.15 -4.57 -8.01
C ALA A 62 14.28 -4.62 -9.26
N SER A 63 13.02 -4.20 -9.14
CA SER A 63 12.06 -4.10 -10.25
C SER A 63 11.17 -2.87 -10.08
N ASP A 64 10.66 -2.34 -11.17
CA ASP A 64 9.71 -1.23 -11.11
C ASP A 64 8.28 -1.77 -10.99
N TYR A 65 7.47 -1.15 -10.14
CA TYR A 65 6.04 -1.39 -10.07
C TYR A 65 5.33 -0.27 -10.82
N ASP A 66 4.55 -0.64 -11.83
CA ASP A 66 3.72 0.26 -12.62
C ASP A 66 2.36 -0.39 -12.84
N HIS A 67 1.36 0.08 -12.11
CA HIS A 67 0.02 -0.48 -12.18
C HIS A 67 -1.04 0.59 -12.00
N SER A 68 -2.10 0.49 -12.78
CA SER A 68 -3.28 1.33 -12.65
C SER A 68 -4.53 0.51 -12.91
N ASP A 69 -5.60 0.81 -12.18
CA ASP A 69 -6.96 0.32 -12.45
C ASP A 69 -7.87 1.53 -12.61
N GLY A 70 -8.52 1.65 -13.78
CA GLY A 70 -9.46 2.74 -14.06
C GLY A 70 -8.85 4.14 -14.21
N ALA A 71 -7.53 4.29 -14.25
CA ALA A 71 -6.84 5.56 -14.45
C ALA A 71 -6.37 5.74 -15.92
N THR A 72 -6.45 6.97 -16.42
CA THR A 72 -5.88 7.38 -17.72
C THR A 72 -4.81 8.43 -17.45
N LEU A 73 -3.67 8.31 -18.15
CA LEU A 73 -2.52 9.20 -18.01
C LEU A 73 -2.38 10.05 -19.27
N SER A 74 -2.27 11.37 -19.10
CA SER A 74 -1.97 12.31 -20.18
C SER A 74 -0.92 13.34 -19.73
N PHE A 75 -0.08 13.78 -20.66
CA PHE A 75 0.90 14.83 -20.37
C PHE A 75 0.27 16.19 -20.63
N VAL A 76 0.51 17.13 -19.73
CA VAL A 76 0.11 18.53 -19.88
C VAL A 76 1.36 19.38 -19.76
N THR A 77 1.45 20.46 -20.54
CA THR A 77 2.52 21.46 -20.40
C THR A 77 1.90 22.76 -19.96
N SER A 78 2.65 23.62 -19.26
CA SER A 78 2.14 24.92 -18.80
C SER A 78 1.49 25.78 -19.91
N ALA A 79 1.85 25.55 -21.18
CA ALA A 79 1.31 26.26 -22.34
C ALA A 79 0.05 25.63 -22.95
N SER A 80 -0.23 24.35 -22.69
CA SER A 80 -1.37 23.61 -23.27
C SER A 80 -2.60 23.59 -22.36
N VAL A 81 -2.49 24.22 -21.19
CA VAL A 81 -3.58 24.27 -20.22
C VAL A 81 -4.46 25.48 -20.54
N GLY A 82 -5.47 25.29 -21.40
CA GLY A 82 -6.68 26.12 -21.36
C GLY A 82 -7.62 25.50 -20.32
N GLU A 83 -8.22 26.32 -19.45
CA GLU A 83 -9.09 25.95 -18.31
C GLU A 83 -8.44 25.34 -17.04
N VAL A 84 -7.55 24.35 -17.09
CA VAL A 84 -6.91 23.80 -15.85
C VAL A 84 -5.74 24.69 -15.34
N ALA A 85 -5.45 25.78 -16.04
CA ALA A 85 -4.35 26.72 -15.75
C ALA A 85 -4.77 27.89 -14.86
N HIS A 86 -6.07 28.04 -14.58
CA HIS A 86 -6.54 29.17 -13.79
C HIS A 86 -6.01 29.18 -12.36
N GLU A 87 -5.39 28.08 -11.90
CA GLU A 87 -4.83 27.95 -10.55
C GLU A 87 -3.31 28.19 -10.48
N GLY A 88 -2.61 28.38 -11.62
CA GLY A 88 -1.20 28.79 -11.63
C GLY A 88 -0.21 27.83 -10.95
N TRP A 89 -0.62 26.60 -10.62
CA TRP A 89 0.18 25.68 -9.79
C TRP A 89 1.33 25.00 -10.56
N LEU A 90 1.21 24.82 -11.88
CA LEU A 90 2.27 24.22 -12.71
C LEU A 90 3.18 25.33 -13.24
N PRO A 91 4.45 25.42 -12.81
CA PRO A 91 5.32 26.51 -13.21
C PRO A 91 5.56 26.54 -14.73
N SER A 92 5.78 27.74 -15.27
CA SER A 92 6.09 27.94 -16.69
C SER A 92 7.28 27.08 -17.12
N GLY A 93 7.12 26.33 -18.20
CA GLY A 93 8.15 25.44 -18.74
C GLY A 93 8.19 24.05 -18.08
N HIS A 94 7.36 23.78 -17.08
CA HIS A 94 7.23 22.44 -16.51
C HIS A 94 6.27 21.55 -17.32
N VAL A 95 6.50 20.25 -17.23
CA VAL A 95 5.58 19.21 -17.70
C VAL A 95 4.85 18.61 -16.49
N GLY A 96 3.53 18.53 -16.59
CA GLY A 96 2.68 17.82 -15.65
C GLY A 96 2.20 16.49 -16.21
N LEU A 97 1.96 15.53 -15.33
CA LEU A 97 1.24 14.29 -15.63
C LEU A 97 -0.17 14.40 -15.07
N ARG A 98 -1.16 14.51 -15.95
CA ARG A 98 -2.57 14.48 -15.61
C ARG A 98 -3.05 13.05 -15.51
N LEU A 99 -3.70 12.76 -14.39
CA LEU A 99 -4.35 11.51 -14.04
C LEU A 99 -5.85 11.74 -14.06
N GLU A 100 -6.59 10.92 -14.79
CA GLU A 100 -8.06 10.96 -14.83
C GLU A 100 -8.64 9.59 -14.50
N PHE A 101 -9.57 9.54 -13.56
CA PHE A 101 -10.11 8.29 -13.04
C PHE A 101 -11.56 8.10 -13.48
N ARG A 102 -11.85 6.91 -14.02
CA ARG A 102 -13.16 6.59 -14.64
C ARG A 102 -14.24 6.24 -13.63
N ARG A 103 -13.88 5.92 -12.39
CA ARG A 103 -14.80 5.52 -11.30
C ARG A 103 -14.14 5.68 -9.94
N GLY A 104 -14.95 5.76 -8.88
CA GLY A 104 -14.47 5.63 -7.50
C GLY A 104 -13.77 4.28 -7.26
N GLY A 105 -12.75 4.29 -6.42
CA GLY A 105 -11.88 3.14 -6.16
C GLY A 105 -10.85 2.84 -7.27
N SER A 106 -10.85 3.60 -8.38
CA SER A 106 -9.76 3.54 -9.36
C SER A 106 -8.46 4.06 -8.74
N PHE A 107 -7.32 3.56 -9.17
CA PHE A 107 -6.04 3.95 -8.59
C PHE A 107 -4.87 3.87 -9.57
N LEU A 108 -3.78 4.52 -9.20
CA LEU A 108 -2.46 4.43 -9.80
C LEU A 108 -1.44 4.11 -8.69
N LEU A 109 -0.59 3.11 -8.93
CA LEU A 109 0.62 2.81 -8.16
C LEU A 109 1.82 2.81 -9.12
N LYS A 110 2.78 3.70 -8.86
CA LYS A 110 4.09 3.67 -9.51
C LYS A 110 5.18 3.72 -8.45
N ALA A 111 6.12 2.79 -8.50
CA ALA A 111 7.27 2.77 -7.61
C ALA A 111 8.50 2.27 -8.36
N LYS A 112 9.65 2.91 -8.17
CA LYS A 112 10.91 2.53 -8.84
C LYS A 112 11.80 1.69 -7.94
N ALA A 113 12.64 0.86 -8.56
CA ALA A 113 13.70 0.09 -7.91
C ALA A 113 13.21 -0.66 -6.66
N VAL A 114 12.01 -1.25 -6.73
CA VAL A 114 11.40 -1.99 -5.64
C VAL A 114 12.15 -3.30 -5.44
N GLN A 115 12.66 -3.49 -4.23
CA GLN A 115 13.29 -4.71 -3.77
C GLN A 115 12.38 -5.39 -2.76
N VAL A 116 12.26 -6.71 -2.88
CA VAL A 116 11.45 -7.53 -1.98
C VAL A 116 12.37 -8.26 -1.02
N SER A 117 12.14 -8.07 0.28
CA SER A 117 12.85 -8.79 1.35
C SER A 117 11.86 -9.70 2.08
N ARG A 118 12.33 -10.85 2.57
CA ARG A 118 11.52 -11.88 3.22
C ARG A 118 12.19 -12.38 4.50
N LEU A 119 11.38 -12.83 5.45
CA LEU A 119 11.88 -13.70 6.52
C LEU A 119 12.27 -15.06 5.92
N ALA A 120 13.46 -15.53 6.29
CA ALA A 120 13.92 -16.89 6.05
C ALA A 120 13.38 -17.83 7.16
N ASP A 121 13.51 -19.14 6.94
CA ASP A 121 13.07 -20.20 7.86
C ASP A 121 11.68 -19.94 8.49
N LEU A 122 10.68 -19.70 7.62
CA LEU A 122 9.31 -19.45 8.07
C LEU A 122 8.75 -20.59 8.94
N ALA A 123 9.23 -21.83 8.78
CA ALA A 123 8.84 -22.96 9.61
C ALA A 123 9.36 -22.84 11.05
N GLY A 124 10.63 -22.44 11.23
CA GLY A 124 11.19 -22.14 12.55
C GLY A 124 10.52 -20.95 13.23
N VAL A 125 10.22 -19.90 12.46
CA VAL A 125 9.45 -18.74 12.96
C VAL A 125 8.03 -19.17 13.36
N GLU A 126 7.35 -19.98 12.55
CA GLU A 126 6.02 -20.51 12.86
C GLU A 126 6.02 -21.31 14.16
N ALA A 127 6.96 -22.22 14.35
CA ALA A 127 7.04 -23.04 15.56
C ALA A 127 7.17 -22.18 16.83
N GLN A 128 8.00 -21.14 16.78
CA GLN A 128 8.20 -20.20 17.90
C GLN A 128 6.96 -19.34 18.16
N VAL A 129 6.33 -18.80 17.10
CA VAL A 129 5.11 -17.98 17.22
C VAL A 129 3.94 -18.81 17.77
N LEU A 130 3.78 -20.06 17.33
CA LEU A 130 2.75 -20.95 17.86
C LEU A 130 3.02 -21.32 19.32
N ASP A 131 4.28 -21.37 19.74
CA ASP A 131 4.61 -21.54 21.16
C ASP A 131 4.16 -20.34 22.00
N LEU A 132 4.50 -19.12 21.56
CA LEU A 132 4.02 -17.88 22.19
C LEU A 132 2.49 -17.85 22.28
N TYR A 133 1.80 -18.30 21.22
CA TYR A 133 0.34 -18.40 21.22
C TYR A 133 -0.18 -19.37 22.26
N ARG A 134 0.40 -20.57 22.38
CA ARG A 134 0.02 -21.55 23.41
C ARG A 134 0.25 -21.03 24.83
N ARG A 135 1.27 -20.18 25.03
CA ARG A 135 1.56 -19.54 26.33
C ARG A 135 0.71 -18.30 26.62
N GLY A 136 -0.12 -17.85 25.67
CA GLY A 136 -0.93 -16.64 25.80
C GLY A 136 -0.15 -15.32 25.62
N GLU A 137 1.10 -15.41 25.15
CA GLU A 137 1.97 -14.26 24.89
C GLU A 137 1.78 -13.68 23.47
N TRP A 138 1.13 -14.44 22.58
CA TRP A 138 0.72 -13.99 21.26
C TRP A 138 -0.80 -13.74 21.21
N ARG A 139 -1.21 -12.55 20.77
CA ARG A 139 -2.63 -12.20 20.62
C ARG A 139 -3.16 -12.67 19.26
N ARG A 140 -4.40 -13.17 19.22
CA ARG A 140 -5.01 -13.76 18.01
C ARG A 140 -5.09 -12.77 16.83
N GLU A 141 -5.34 -11.52 17.14
CA GLU A 141 -5.44 -10.41 16.20
C GLU A 141 -4.09 -9.92 15.66
N TRP A 142 -2.97 -10.41 16.22
CA TRP A 142 -1.65 -10.02 15.74
C TRP A 142 -1.33 -10.66 14.39
N VAL A 143 -0.79 -9.82 13.51
CA VAL A 143 -0.23 -10.18 12.22
C VAL A 143 1.28 -9.96 12.28
N LEU A 144 2.02 -10.95 11.81
CA LEU A 144 3.47 -10.89 11.60
C LEU A 144 3.75 -10.43 10.17
N VAL A 145 4.57 -9.40 9.99
CA VAL A 145 5.10 -8.99 8.68
C VAL A 145 6.22 -9.94 8.26
N THR A 146 5.97 -10.74 7.21
CA THR A 146 6.90 -11.76 6.72
C THR A 146 7.59 -11.37 5.40
N GLU A 147 7.05 -10.39 4.69
CA GLU A 147 7.61 -9.87 3.45
C GLU A 147 7.34 -8.37 3.34
N VAL A 148 8.32 -7.60 2.90
CA VAL A 148 8.17 -6.17 2.60
C VAL A 148 8.81 -5.85 1.25
N ALA A 149 8.09 -5.10 0.43
CA ALA A 149 8.57 -4.53 -0.82
C ALA A 149 8.90 -3.05 -0.61
N VAL A 150 10.17 -2.68 -0.71
CA VAL A 150 10.66 -1.33 -0.48
C VAL A 150 11.22 -0.76 -1.78
N GLY A 151 10.79 0.43 -2.17
CA GLY A 151 11.26 1.10 -3.38
C GLY A 151 11.02 2.61 -3.31
N GLY A 152 11.53 3.33 -4.30
CA GLY A 152 11.43 4.79 -4.33
C GLY A 152 12.09 5.35 -5.59
N PRO A 153 11.60 6.47 -6.14
CA PRO A 153 10.39 7.23 -5.76
C PRO A 153 9.07 6.45 -5.92
N VAL A 154 8.02 6.89 -5.23
CA VAL A 154 6.69 6.26 -5.20
C VAL A 154 5.58 7.30 -5.42
N ILE A 155 4.58 6.93 -6.22
CA ILE A 155 3.29 7.61 -6.37
C ILE A 155 2.18 6.59 -6.13
N VAL A 156 1.26 6.91 -5.24
CA VAL A 156 -0.03 6.24 -5.10
C VAL A 156 -1.12 7.31 -5.16
N VAL A 157 -2.10 7.14 -6.04
CA VAL A 157 -3.26 8.03 -6.13
C VAL A 157 -4.51 7.18 -6.25
N ILE A 158 -5.52 7.46 -5.43
CA ILE A 158 -6.77 6.68 -5.37
C ILE A 158 -7.95 7.64 -5.51
N ALA A 159 -8.83 7.36 -6.47
CA ALA A 159 -10.04 8.12 -6.70
C ALA A 159 -11.14 7.77 -5.69
N LYS A 160 -11.80 8.78 -5.12
CA LYS A 160 -13.01 8.60 -4.31
C LYS A 160 -14.24 8.42 -5.20
N GLU A 161 -14.29 9.16 -6.30
CA GLU A 161 -15.45 9.24 -7.18
C GLU A 161 -15.07 9.18 -8.67
N SER A 162 -16.09 9.09 -9.52
CA SER A 162 -15.92 9.13 -10.99
C SER A 162 -15.56 10.55 -11.45
N GLY A 163 -14.66 10.66 -12.43
CA GLY A 163 -14.19 11.96 -12.92
C GLY A 163 -13.16 12.62 -12.01
N ALA A 164 -12.76 11.95 -10.93
CA ALA A 164 -11.64 12.39 -10.12
C ALA A 164 -10.39 12.55 -10.98
N HIS A 165 -9.57 13.54 -10.64
CA HIS A 165 -8.35 13.82 -11.36
C HIS A 165 -7.27 14.36 -10.44
N ALA A 166 -6.02 14.23 -10.88
CA ALA A 166 -4.86 14.78 -10.22
C ALA A 166 -3.85 15.21 -11.29
N VAL A 167 -3.05 16.23 -11.01
CA VAL A 167 -1.91 16.54 -11.86
C VAL A 167 -0.63 16.57 -11.04
N VAL A 168 0.30 15.72 -11.43
CA VAL A 168 1.62 15.59 -10.80
C VAL A 168 2.61 16.48 -11.55
N ASN A 169 3.34 17.34 -10.83
CA ASN A 169 4.44 18.10 -11.41
C ASN A 169 5.63 17.16 -11.66
N LEU A 170 6.09 17.06 -12.90
CA LEU A 170 7.28 16.28 -13.25
C LEU A 170 8.57 17.12 -13.30
N GLY A 171 8.45 18.45 -13.20
CA GLY A 171 9.55 19.39 -13.33
C GLY A 171 9.79 19.88 -14.76
N ALA A 172 10.73 20.81 -14.91
CA ALA A 172 11.14 21.40 -16.19
C ALA A 172 11.94 20.46 -17.10
N ASP A 173 12.65 19.49 -16.51
CA ASP A 173 13.49 18.54 -17.26
C ASP A 173 12.71 17.33 -17.82
N ALA A 174 11.42 17.23 -17.51
CA ALA A 174 10.60 16.13 -17.96
C ALA A 174 10.26 16.26 -19.47
N VAL A 175 10.37 15.14 -20.20
CA VAL A 175 10.04 15.09 -21.62
C VAL A 175 8.62 14.57 -21.78
N ALA A 176 7.76 15.34 -22.45
CA ALA A 176 6.39 14.90 -22.74
C ALA A 176 6.39 13.58 -23.53
N GLY A 177 5.58 12.62 -23.09
CA GLY A 177 5.47 11.29 -23.72
C GLY A 177 6.28 10.19 -23.03
N GLU A 178 7.21 10.51 -22.14
CA GLU A 178 7.93 9.53 -21.33
C GLU A 178 7.79 9.89 -19.84
N PHE A 179 7.08 9.06 -19.07
CA PHE A 179 7.00 9.23 -17.63
C PHE A 179 7.88 8.19 -16.94
N ASP A 180 9.13 8.58 -16.68
CA ASP A 180 10.04 7.83 -15.83
C ASP A 180 10.24 8.55 -14.50
N LEU A 181 9.65 8.00 -13.46
CA LEU A 181 9.81 8.44 -12.08
C LEU A 181 11.28 8.60 -11.66
N GLY A 182 12.19 7.77 -12.17
CA GLY A 182 13.62 7.85 -11.86
C GLY A 182 14.34 9.06 -12.47
N ARG A 183 13.73 9.73 -13.45
CA ARG A 183 14.28 10.93 -14.11
C ARG A 183 13.72 12.24 -13.57
N VAL A 184 12.70 12.18 -12.71
CA VAL A 184 12.09 13.37 -12.10
C VAL A 184 13.10 13.99 -11.13
N ARG A 185 13.71 15.12 -11.53
CA ARG A 185 14.68 15.86 -10.73
C ARG A 185 14.03 16.89 -9.79
N GLY A 186 12.88 17.42 -10.18
CA GLY A 186 12.08 18.37 -9.39
C GLY A 186 11.35 17.74 -8.20
N SER A 187 10.53 18.54 -7.53
CA SER A 187 9.63 18.04 -6.48
C SER A 187 8.53 17.16 -7.10
N LEU A 188 8.17 16.09 -6.38
CA LEU A 188 7.14 15.15 -6.80
C LEU A 188 5.85 15.50 -6.06
N ASP A 189 5.19 16.55 -6.53
CA ASP A 189 4.01 17.10 -5.89
C ASP A 189 2.78 16.96 -6.77
N ILE A 190 1.63 16.73 -6.12
CA ILE A 190 0.32 16.82 -6.75
C ILE A 190 -0.19 18.24 -6.51
N GLY A 191 -0.35 19.02 -7.58
CA GLY A 191 -0.64 20.44 -7.45
C GLY A 191 -2.08 20.85 -7.77
N SER A 192 -2.81 20.08 -8.58
CA SER A 192 -4.26 20.25 -8.76
C SER A 192 -4.93 18.89 -8.66
N GLU A 193 -5.98 18.81 -7.84
CA GLU A 193 -6.68 17.57 -7.56
C GLU A 193 -8.17 17.80 -7.27
N SER A 194 -8.99 16.84 -7.67
CA SER A 194 -10.41 16.82 -7.35
C SER A 194 -10.91 15.39 -7.26
N GLY A 195 -11.80 15.11 -6.30
CA GLY A 195 -12.44 13.80 -6.14
C GLY A 195 -11.49 12.67 -5.71
N LEU A 196 -10.29 12.97 -5.20
CA LEU A 196 -9.37 11.95 -4.67
C LEU A 196 -9.81 11.48 -3.29
N GLY A 197 -9.61 10.19 -3.02
CA GLY A 197 -9.84 9.58 -1.71
C GLY A 197 -8.56 9.44 -0.90
N ALA A 198 -7.43 9.24 -1.57
CA ALA A 198 -6.12 9.24 -0.94
C ALA A 198 -5.03 9.53 -1.98
N ARG A 199 -3.91 10.08 -1.50
CA ARG A 199 -2.70 10.28 -2.29
C ARG A 199 -1.46 10.10 -1.43
N PHE A 200 -0.41 9.63 -2.06
CA PHE A 200 0.91 9.58 -1.49
C PHE A 200 1.96 9.76 -2.58
N THR A 201 2.89 10.66 -2.32
CA THR A 201 4.09 10.83 -3.13
C THR A 201 5.30 10.87 -2.22
N THR A 202 6.37 10.19 -2.60
CA THR A 202 7.67 10.33 -1.93
C THR A 202 8.80 10.11 -2.93
N ARG A 203 9.90 10.83 -2.73
CA ARG A 203 11.15 10.59 -3.46
C ARG A 203 12.04 9.55 -2.79
N GLU A 204 11.83 9.34 -1.50
CA GLU A 204 12.62 8.43 -0.69
C GLU A 204 12.18 6.99 -0.89
N LYS A 205 13.03 6.06 -0.48
CA LYS A 205 12.65 4.65 -0.38
C LYS A 205 11.59 4.51 0.72
N SER A 206 10.46 3.92 0.37
CA SER A 206 9.38 3.63 1.31
C SER A 206 8.89 2.21 1.13
N ALA A 207 8.29 1.65 2.18
CA ALA A 207 7.58 0.39 2.08
C ALA A 207 6.32 0.62 1.23
N VAL A 208 6.20 -0.13 0.13
CA VAL A 208 5.13 0.01 -0.85
C VAL A 208 4.07 -1.06 -0.60
N LEU A 209 4.51 -2.30 -0.55
CA LEU A 209 3.66 -3.47 -0.34
C LEU A 209 4.26 -4.36 0.75
N TRP A 210 3.43 -5.21 1.34
CA TRP A 210 3.85 -6.16 2.36
C TRP A 210 3.00 -7.43 2.31
N ARG A 211 3.48 -8.46 3.00
CA ARG A 211 2.73 -9.67 3.27
C ARG A 211 2.89 -10.01 4.75
N GLY A 212 1.84 -10.53 5.34
CA GLY A 212 1.90 -11.01 6.70
C GLY A 212 1.22 -12.35 6.90
N MET A 213 1.50 -12.93 8.05
CA MET A 213 0.89 -14.16 8.54
C MET A 213 0.20 -13.89 9.88
N TYR A 214 -0.85 -14.64 10.19
CA TYR A 214 -1.56 -14.53 11.45
C TYR A 214 -1.84 -15.92 12.00
N VAL A 215 -2.00 -16.03 13.32
CA VAL A 215 -2.37 -17.30 13.95
C VAL A 215 -3.84 -17.56 13.70
N SER A 216 -4.14 -18.74 13.16
CA SER A 216 -5.49 -19.26 12.99
C SER A 216 -5.64 -20.57 13.74
N ASP A 217 -6.57 -20.58 14.70
CA ASP A 217 -7.06 -21.78 15.37
C ASP A 217 -8.54 -22.01 15.00
N GLY A 218 -8.84 -23.20 14.51
CA GLY A 218 -10.19 -23.63 14.21
C GLY A 218 -10.84 -24.31 15.41
N LEU A 219 -12.16 -24.48 15.37
CA LEU A 219 -12.89 -25.29 16.38
C LEU A 219 -12.44 -26.76 16.39
N ILE A 220 -11.89 -27.24 15.26
CA ILE A 220 -11.40 -28.60 15.08
C ILE A 220 -10.04 -28.48 14.36
N GLY A 221 -8.95 -28.52 15.13
CA GLY A 221 -7.58 -28.50 14.60
C GLY A 221 -6.58 -27.79 15.52
N SER A 222 -5.29 -27.99 15.24
CA SER A 222 -4.21 -27.24 15.91
C SER A 222 -4.08 -25.83 15.34
N ALA A 223 -3.67 -24.89 16.18
CA ALA A 223 -3.27 -23.54 15.74
C ALA A 223 -2.16 -23.63 14.68
N ARG A 224 -2.23 -22.78 13.66
CA ARG A 224 -1.26 -22.69 12.56
C ARG A 224 -1.10 -21.24 12.10
N LEU A 225 0.05 -20.89 11.55
CA LEU A 225 0.18 -19.60 10.86
C LEU A 225 -0.45 -19.72 9.47
N LYS A 226 -1.32 -18.77 9.13
CA LYS A 226 -1.88 -18.63 7.79
C LYS A 226 -1.40 -17.35 7.15
N GLN A 227 -1.13 -17.39 5.86
CA GLN A 227 -0.85 -16.19 5.09
C GLN A 227 -2.12 -15.35 4.99
N ARG A 228 -1.98 -14.04 5.23
CA ARG A 228 -3.07 -13.09 5.03
C ARG A 228 -3.32 -12.93 3.53
N GLY A 229 -4.59 -12.93 3.11
CA GLY A 229 -4.98 -12.72 1.72
C GLY A 229 -4.78 -13.91 0.79
N GLU A 230 -4.29 -15.05 1.29
CA GLU A 230 -4.31 -16.29 0.53
C GLU A 230 -5.78 -16.69 0.31
N THR A 231 -6.22 -16.60 -0.93
CA THR A 231 -7.53 -17.12 -1.33
C THR A 231 -7.44 -18.63 -1.19
N GLU A 232 -8.12 -19.23 -0.21
CA GLU A 232 -8.15 -20.68 -0.12
C GLU A 232 -8.58 -21.22 -1.50
N PRO A 233 -7.81 -22.15 -2.11
CA PRO A 233 -8.14 -22.66 -3.41
C PRO A 233 -9.54 -23.25 -3.34
N ALA A 234 -10.47 -22.72 -4.15
CA ALA A 234 -11.91 -22.98 -4.12
C ALA A 234 -12.32 -24.43 -4.45
N ALA A 235 -11.41 -25.39 -4.33
CA ALA A 235 -11.44 -26.65 -5.07
C ALA A 235 -11.23 -27.92 -4.23
N ARG A 236 -11.51 -27.94 -2.92
CA ARG A 236 -11.41 -29.21 -2.15
C ARG A 236 -12.66 -29.74 -1.48
N TRP A 237 -13.73 -28.97 -1.42
CA TRP A 237 -14.99 -29.48 -0.90
C TRP A 237 -16.11 -28.85 -1.72
N GLY A 238 -17.06 -29.64 -2.21
CA GLY A 238 -18.34 -29.16 -2.77
C GLY A 238 -19.22 -28.43 -1.74
N LEU A 239 -18.59 -27.89 -0.70
CA LEU A 239 -19.14 -26.96 0.24
C LEU A 239 -19.06 -25.58 -0.43
N ARG A 240 -20.16 -24.83 -0.30
CA ARG A 240 -20.18 -23.39 -0.50
C ARG A 240 -18.86 -22.81 0.06
N PRO A 241 -18.13 -21.95 -0.67
CA PRO A 241 -16.89 -21.39 -0.15
C PRO A 241 -17.16 -20.91 1.28
N PRO A 242 -16.32 -21.28 2.27
CA PRO A 242 -16.41 -20.62 3.57
C PRO A 242 -16.39 -19.13 3.24
N HIS A 243 -17.34 -18.37 3.83
CA HIS A 243 -17.54 -16.93 3.61
C HIS A 243 -16.22 -16.31 3.14
N GLU A 244 -16.20 -15.67 1.95
CA GLU A 244 -15.15 -14.70 1.61
C GLU A 244 -14.75 -14.03 2.91
N PRO A 245 -13.44 -13.96 3.28
CA PRO A 245 -13.03 -13.42 4.56
C PRO A 245 -13.88 -12.19 4.78
N ASP A 246 -14.72 -12.21 5.81
CA ASP A 246 -15.80 -11.24 5.93
C ASP A 246 -15.16 -9.88 6.17
N LEU A 247 -14.79 -9.23 5.07
CA LEU A 247 -14.20 -7.92 5.05
C LEU A 247 -15.27 -6.91 5.50
N ASP A 248 -16.56 -7.28 5.54
CA ASP A 248 -17.62 -6.46 6.12
C ASP A 248 -17.54 -6.45 7.66
N LEU A 249 -17.02 -7.51 8.29
CA LEU A 249 -16.75 -7.58 9.74
C LEU A 249 -15.59 -6.66 10.18
N TYR A 250 -14.79 -6.20 9.22
CA TYR A 250 -13.60 -5.39 9.45
C TYR A 250 -13.50 -4.20 8.48
N LEU A 251 -14.61 -3.65 7.97
CA LEU A 251 -14.59 -2.43 7.15
C LEU A 251 -15.80 -1.56 7.47
N THR A 252 -15.87 -1.07 8.71
CA THR A 252 -16.71 0.11 9.01
C THR A 252 -16.00 1.33 8.46
N GLU A 253 -16.63 2.03 7.51
CA GLU A 253 -16.01 3.18 6.84
C GLU A 253 -15.64 4.28 7.85
N PRO A 254 -14.43 4.87 7.75
CA PRO A 254 -14.16 6.13 8.40
C PRO A 254 -14.99 7.20 7.70
N THR A 255 -15.73 7.98 8.49
CA THR A 255 -16.64 9.03 7.98
C THR A 255 -15.89 10.10 7.18
N ASP A 256 -14.58 10.25 7.42
CA ASP A 256 -13.70 11.17 6.69
C ASP A 256 -12.27 10.63 6.62
N LEU A 257 -11.77 10.35 5.41
CA LEU A 257 -10.39 9.91 5.16
C LEU A 257 -9.39 11.08 5.12
N SER A 258 -9.88 12.32 5.04
CA SER A 258 -9.01 13.50 4.94
C SER A 258 -8.26 13.79 6.25
N GLU A 259 -8.83 13.43 7.40
CA GLU A 259 -8.19 13.61 8.71
C GLU A 259 -6.98 12.68 8.91
N ILE A 260 -7.01 11.48 8.32
CA ILE A 260 -5.97 10.44 8.45
C ILE A 260 -4.74 10.76 7.56
N LEU A 261 -4.89 11.63 6.56
CA LEU A 261 -3.87 11.89 5.52
C LEU A 261 -3.06 13.17 5.74
N THR A 262 -3.29 13.91 6.83
CA THR A 262 -2.40 15.03 7.19
C THR A 262 -1.10 14.43 7.70
N ALA A 263 -0.02 14.51 6.89
CA ALA A 263 1.30 14.08 7.30
C ALA A 263 1.65 14.68 8.69
N PRO A 264 2.36 13.94 9.57
CA PRO A 264 2.83 14.53 10.83
C PRO A 264 3.64 15.77 10.48
N GLY A 265 3.16 16.94 10.92
CA GLY A 265 3.85 18.21 10.72
C GLY A 265 5.30 18.08 11.15
N GLU A 266 6.21 18.61 10.35
CA GLU A 266 7.63 18.68 10.74
C GLU A 266 7.72 19.22 12.17
N PRO A 267 8.52 18.59 13.05
CA PRO A 267 8.74 19.13 14.38
C PRO A 267 9.30 20.54 14.19
N THR A 268 8.56 21.54 14.66
CA THR A 268 9.05 22.91 14.76
C THR A 268 10.31 22.87 15.61
N ALA A 269 11.44 23.18 15.00
CA ALA A 269 12.70 23.34 15.71
C ALA A 269 12.60 24.60 16.56
N ASP A 270 12.41 24.42 17.87
CA ASP A 270 12.64 25.45 18.90
C ASP A 270 14.14 25.50 19.29
#